data_AF-A0A2U1S3Y6-F1
#
_entry.id   AF-A0A2U1S3Y6-F1
#
_cell.length_a   1.000
_cell.length_b   1.000
_cell.length_c   1.000
_cell.angle_alpha   90.00
_cell.angle_beta   90.00
_cell.angle_gamma   90.00
#
_symmetry.space_group_name_H-M   'P 1'
#
loop_
_entity.id
_entity.type
_entity.pdbx_description
1 polymer ?
#
loop_
_entity_poly.entity_id
_entity_poly.type
_entity_poly.pdbx_seq_one_letter_code
_entity_poly.pdbx_strand_id
1 'polypeptide(L)'
;MPLARPSAPPINARRLALDVLTQIEEQRAFTSLLLDAKLRRAHLSQQDRALATELTYGILRWQSRLDYLLAAITDRPWERVDPTLRRLLRLGAYQILFLTRIPAYAAVNETVVLVRDVTRSHGGAGAKAFVNAILRRLLDKHETIPFPDPSIDPVGALAVRWSHP
;
A
#
# COMPACT_ATOMS: atom_id res chain seq x y z
N MET A 1 9.79 11.13 -37.98
CA MET A 1 8.53 10.81 -37.28
C MET A 1 8.87 10.46 -35.84
N PRO A 2 8.65 11.36 -34.85
CA PRO A 2 8.99 11.04 -33.47
C PRO A 2 7.92 10.10 -32.89
N LEU A 3 8.36 8.96 -32.35
CA LEU A 3 7.50 8.02 -31.65
C LEU A 3 6.89 8.72 -30.42
N ALA A 4 5.56 8.77 -30.37
CA ALA A 4 4.83 9.27 -29.22
C ALA A 4 5.28 8.49 -27.97
N ARG A 5 5.76 9.20 -26.95
CA ARG A 5 6.01 8.60 -25.63
C ARG A 5 4.69 7.97 -25.16
N PRO A 6 4.66 6.70 -24.72
CA PRO A 6 3.43 6.12 -24.21
C PRO A 6 2.91 7.01 -23.07
N SER A 7 1.68 7.52 -23.25
CA SER A 7 0.99 8.30 -22.23
C SER A 7 1.01 7.50 -20.92
N ALA A 8 1.37 8.15 -19.81
CA ALA A 8 1.29 7.52 -18.50
C ALA A 8 -0.11 6.89 -18.33
N PRO A 9 -0.20 5.67 -17.79
CA PRO A 9 -1.50 5.01 -17.61
C PRO A 9 -2.44 5.94 -16.83
N PRO A 10 -3.76 5.93 -17.14
CA PRO A 10 -4.72 6.79 -16.48
C PRO A 10 -4.59 6.64 -14.96
N ILE A 11 -4.50 7.77 -14.25
CA ILE A 11 -4.42 7.79 -12.79
C ILE A 11 -5.71 7.16 -12.28
N ASN A 12 -5.60 6.01 -11.60
CA ASN A 12 -6.70 5.39 -10.88
C ASN A 12 -6.58 5.70 -9.37
N ALA A 13 -7.61 5.35 -8.60
CA ALA A 13 -7.67 5.62 -7.17
C ALA A 13 -6.41 5.15 -6.39
N ARG A 14 -5.94 3.94 -6.72
CA ARG A 14 -4.77 3.31 -6.08
C ARG A 14 -3.46 4.01 -6.42
N ARG A 15 -3.30 4.45 -7.68
CA ARG A 15 -2.13 5.24 -8.10
C ARG A 15 -2.10 6.58 -7.40
N LEU A 16 -3.24 7.27 -7.29
CA LEU A 16 -3.33 8.53 -6.56
C LEU A 16 -2.96 8.34 -5.10
N ALA A 17 -3.51 7.31 -4.44
CA ALA A 17 -3.17 6.99 -3.06
C ALA A 17 -1.67 6.72 -2.87
N LEU A 18 -1.05 5.94 -3.77
CA LEU A 18 0.39 5.66 -3.75
C LEU A 18 1.22 6.94 -3.91
N ASP A 19 0.85 7.83 -4.82
CA ASP A 19 1.54 9.10 -5.04
C ASP A 19 1.41 10.03 -3.82
N VAL A 20 0.25 10.04 -3.13
CA VAL A 20 0.04 10.80 -1.89
C VAL A 20 0.92 10.23 -0.77
N LEU A 21 0.90 8.92 -0.56
CA LEU A 21 1.71 8.25 0.48
C LEU A 21 3.20 8.48 0.27
N THR A 22 3.67 8.42 -0.97
CA THR A 22 5.06 8.70 -1.33
C THR A 22 5.46 10.12 -0.93
N GLN A 23 4.63 11.12 -1.23
CA GLN A 23 4.91 12.50 -0.87
C GLN A 23 4.83 12.78 0.63
N ILE A 24 3.93 12.12 1.37
CA ILE A 24 3.87 12.26 2.84
C ILE A 24 5.17 11.75 3.47
N GLU A 25 5.66 10.59 3.02
CA GLU A 25 6.87 9.98 3.56
C GLU A 25 8.13 10.78 3.17
N GLU A 26 8.21 11.27 1.94
CA GLU A 26 9.40 11.98 1.43
C GLU A 26 9.44 13.47 1.84
N GLN A 27 8.29 14.13 1.97
CA GLN A 27 8.21 15.59 2.13
C GLN A 27 7.62 16.04 3.47
N ARG A 28 7.27 15.10 4.37
CA ARG A 28 6.55 15.38 5.64
C ARG A 28 5.32 16.29 5.44
N ALA A 29 4.65 16.15 4.31
CA ALA A 29 3.53 17.01 3.94
C ALA A 29 2.27 16.69 4.76
N PHE A 30 1.48 17.71 5.08
CA PHE A 30 0.18 17.54 5.74
C PHE A 30 -0.79 16.75 4.83
N THR A 31 -1.27 15.61 5.33
CA THR A 31 -2.04 14.61 4.58
C THR A 31 -3.28 15.16 3.91
N SER A 32 -4.11 15.93 4.64
CA SER A 32 -5.42 16.39 4.15
C SER A 32 -5.30 17.40 3.01
N LEU A 33 -4.48 18.44 3.18
CA LEU A 33 -4.26 19.47 2.17
C LEU A 33 -3.66 18.90 0.88
N LEU A 34 -2.73 17.96 1.02
CA LEU A 34 -2.09 17.33 -0.13
C LEU A 34 -3.06 16.43 -0.90
N LEU A 35 -3.82 15.59 -0.19
CA LEU A 35 -4.81 14.71 -0.79
C LEU A 35 -5.88 15.52 -1.53
N ASP A 36 -6.43 16.57 -0.91
CA ASP A 36 -7.43 17.45 -1.53
C ASP A 36 -6.90 18.13 -2.80
N ALA A 37 -5.66 18.62 -2.76
CA ALA A 37 -5.01 19.22 -3.92
C ALA A 37 -4.85 18.21 -5.08
N LYS A 38 -4.42 16.98 -4.79
CA LYS A 38 -4.28 15.92 -5.81
C LYS A 38 -5.62 15.46 -6.35
N LEU A 39 -6.62 15.26 -5.49
CA LEU A 39 -7.97 14.87 -5.90
C LEU A 39 -8.59 15.93 -6.82
N ARG A 40 -8.48 17.23 -6.49
CA ARG A 40 -9.00 18.30 -7.36
C ARG A 40 -8.38 18.31 -8.76
N ARG A 41 -7.10 17.98 -8.88
CA ARG A 41 -6.38 17.92 -10.17
C ARG A 41 -6.61 16.62 -10.93
N ALA A 42 -6.99 15.55 -10.23
CA ALA A 42 -7.23 14.26 -10.84
C ALA A 42 -8.63 14.21 -11.47
N HIS A 43 -8.73 13.80 -12.73
CA HIS A 43 -10.00 13.56 -13.42
C HIS A 43 -10.59 12.19 -13.03
N LEU A 44 -10.85 12.00 -11.74
CA LEU A 44 -11.41 10.78 -11.16
C LEU A 44 -12.92 10.89 -10.94
N SER A 45 -13.60 9.75 -11.08
CA SER A 45 -15.00 9.59 -10.66
C SER A 45 -15.16 9.83 -9.15
N GLN A 46 -16.38 10.12 -8.69
CA GLN A 46 -16.65 10.27 -7.25
C GLN A 46 -16.29 8.99 -6.47
N GLN A 47 -16.54 7.82 -7.05
CA GLN A 47 -16.21 6.53 -6.45
C GLN A 47 -14.69 6.35 -6.31
N ASP A 48 -13.92 6.70 -7.33
CA ASP A 48 -12.45 6.61 -7.28
C ASP A 48 -11.84 7.61 -6.31
N ARG A 49 -12.42 8.81 -6.18
CA ARG A 49 -12.02 9.80 -5.19
C ARG A 49 -12.24 9.27 -3.77
N ALA A 50 -13.39 8.67 -3.51
CA ALA A 50 -13.70 8.05 -2.24
C ALA A 50 -12.74 6.89 -1.94
N LEU A 51 -12.48 6.03 -2.92
CA LEU A 51 -11.53 4.92 -2.76
C LEU A 51 -10.10 5.43 -2.50
N ALA A 52 -9.62 6.44 -3.24
CA ALA A 52 -8.29 6.99 -3.01
C ALA A 52 -8.15 7.58 -1.60
N THR A 53 -9.19 8.29 -1.14
CA THR A 53 -9.26 8.86 0.20
C THR A 53 -9.21 7.78 1.28
N GLU A 54 -10.03 6.73 1.12
CA GLU A 54 -10.07 5.59 2.01
C GLU A 54 -8.72 4.86 2.07
N LEU A 55 -8.11 4.60 0.92
CA LEU A 55 -6.79 3.96 0.86
C LEU A 55 -5.72 4.82 1.56
N THR A 56 -5.66 6.12 1.28
CA THR A 56 -4.66 7.01 1.89
C THR A 56 -4.82 7.06 3.41
N TYR A 57 -6.00 7.40 3.92
CA TYR A 57 -6.19 7.53 5.36
C TYR A 57 -6.17 6.19 6.08
N GLY A 58 -6.70 5.15 5.46
CA GLY A 58 -6.69 3.80 5.99
C GLY A 58 -5.29 3.25 6.18
N ILE A 59 -4.43 3.40 5.17
CA ILE A 59 -3.04 2.93 5.24
C ILE A 59 -2.25 3.69 6.31
N LEU A 60 -2.42 5.02 6.39
CA LEU A 60 -1.75 5.81 7.43
C LEU A 60 -2.23 5.43 8.83
N ARG A 61 -3.55 5.24 8.99
CA ARG A 61 -4.17 4.85 10.26
C ARG A 61 -3.69 3.49 10.72
N TRP A 62 -3.56 2.52 9.82
CA TRP A 62 -3.23 1.13 10.15
C TRP A 62 -1.78 0.77 9.83
N GLN A 63 -0.90 1.74 9.65
CA GLN A 63 0.44 1.52 9.13
C GLN A 63 1.24 0.53 10.00
N SER A 64 1.22 0.71 11.33
CA SER A 64 1.93 -0.16 12.27
C SER A 64 1.43 -1.61 12.18
N ARG A 65 0.11 -1.80 12.07
CA ARG A 65 -0.48 -3.12 11.90
C ARG A 65 -0.09 -3.77 10.57
N LEU A 66 -0.17 -3.00 9.49
CA LEU A 66 0.20 -3.46 8.15
C LEU A 66 1.68 -3.86 8.10
N ASP A 67 2.56 -3.02 8.65
CA ASP A 67 3.99 -3.27 8.72
C ASP A 67 4.31 -4.52 9.54
N TYR A 68 3.66 -4.70 10.69
CA TYR A 68 3.83 -5.89 11.52
C TYR A 68 3.48 -7.18 10.76
N LEU A 69 2.29 -7.22 10.13
CA LEU A 69 1.84 -8.40 9.39
C LEU A 69 2.72 -8.67 8.18
N LEU A 70 3.13 -7.63 7.46
CA LEU A 70 4.02 -7.75 6.29
C LEU A 70 5.43 -8.18 6.70
N ALA A 71 5.96 -7.68 7.80
CA ALA A 71 7.26 -8.08 8.35
C ALA A 71 7.26 -9.57 8.75
N ALA A 72 6.19 -10.06 9.38
CA ALA A 72 6.06 -11.46 9.81
C ALA A 72 6.08 -12.46 8.64
N ILE A 73 5.74 -12.03 7.42
CA ILE A 73 5.70 -12.88 6.23
C ILE A 73 6.82 -12.60 5.23
N THR A 74 7.68 -11.63 5.50
CA THR A 74 8.78 -11.25 4.61
C THR A 74 10.08 -11.90 5.08
N ASP A 75 10.79 -12.57 4.17
CA ASP A 75 12.02 -13.32 4.50
C ASP A 75 13.26 -12.43 4.74
N ARG A 76 13.08 -11.09 4.78
CA ARG A 76 14.15 -10.10 5.02
C ARG A 76 13.64 -9.03 5.98
N PRO A 77 14.53 -8.36 6.74
CA PRO A 77 14.14 -7.26 7.62
C PRO A 77 13.29 -6.23 6.88
N TRP A 78 12.16 -5.83 7.47
CA TRP A 78 11.17 -4.97 6.81
C TRP A 78 11.78 -3.62 6.38
N GLU A 79 12.68 -3.09 7.19
CA GLU A 79 13.40 -1.83 6.97
C GLU A 79 14.35 -1.90 5.78
N ARG A 80 14.76 -3.10 5.36
CA ARG A 80 15.60 -3.33 4.17
C ARG A 80 14.78 -3.52 2.90
N VAL A 81 13.45 -3.59 2.99
CA VAL A 81 12.59 -3.60 1.81
C VAL A 81 12.56 -2.19 1.22
N ASP A 82 12.75 -2.12 -0.11
CA ASP A 82 12.69 -0.86 -0.85
C ASP A 82 11.44 -0.04 -0.44
N PRO A 83 11.58 1.26 -0.10
CA PRO A 83 10.48 2.08 0.39
C PRO A 83 9.27 2.10 -0.55
N THR A 84 9.49 2.07 -1.87
CA THR A 84 8.40 2.03 -2.85
C THR A 84 7.66 0.70 -2.79
N LEU A 85 8.38 -0.42 -2.64
CA LEU A 85 7.77 -1.73 -2.46
C LEU A 85 7.03 -1.84 -1.12
N ARG A 86 7.53 -1.23 -0.03
CA ARG A 86 6.79 -1.17 1.24
C ARG A 86 5.45 -0.45 1.08
N ARG A 87 5.41 0.70 0.40
CA ARG A 87 4.17 1.43 0.11
C ARG A 87 3.18 0.61 -0.73
N LEU A 88 3.67 -0.08 -1.75
CA LEU A 88 2.86 -0.98 -2.58
C LEU A 88 2.31 -2.17 -1.78
N LEU A 89 3.13 -2.77 -0.92
CA LEU A 89 2.70 -3.87 -0.06
C LEU A 89 1.66 -3.42 0.96
N ARG A 90 1.84 -2.27 1.61
CA ARG A 90 0.83 -1.64 2.49
C ARG A 90 -0.49 -1.40 1.75
N LEU A 91 -0.41 -0.89 0.52
CA LEU A 91 -1.57 -0.64 -0.34
C LEU A 91 -2.34 -1.92 -0.66
N GLY A 92 -1.65 -2.99 -1.05
CA GLY A 92 -2.26 -4.30 -1.31
C GLY A 92 -2.83 -4.93 -0.04
N ALA A 93 -2.07 -4.93 1.04
CA ALA A 93 -2.47 -5.50 2.33
C ALA A 93 -3.69 -4.79 2.91
N TYR A 94 -3.76 -3.46 2.84
CA TYR A 94 -4.92 -2.71 3.33
C TYR A 94 -6.21 -3.11 2.60
N GLN A 95 -6.14 -3.23 1.27
CA GLN A 95 -7.30 -3.68 0.49
C GLN A 95 -7.75 -5.09 0.89
N ILE A 96 -6.80 -6.02 1.07
CA ILE A 96 -7.09 -7.40 1.46
C ILE A 96 -7.75 -7.47 2.84
N LEU A 97 -7.21 -6.73 3.81
CA LEU A 97 -7.58 -6.88 5.21
C LEU A 97 -8.78 -6.03 5.63
N PHE A 98 -9.03 -4.89 4.96
CA PHE A 98 -10.01 -3.91 5.41
C PHE A 98 -11.12 -3.60 4.39
N LEU A 99 -10.92 -3.86 3.10
CA LEU A 99 -11.90 -3.50 2.06
C LEU A 99 -12.74 -4.69 1.62
N THR A 100 -13.84 -4.95 2.32
CA THR A 100 -14.77 -6.07 2.08
C THR A 100 -15.39 -6.11 0.68
N ARG A 101 -15.48 -4.95 0.00
CA ARG A 101 -16.05 -4.84 -1.35
C ARG A 101 -15.05 -5.12 -2.47
N ILE A 102 -13.76 -5.27 -2.16
CA ILE A 102 -12.72 -5.56 -3.15
C ILE A 102 -12.31 -7.02 -2.98
N PRO A 103 -12.55 -7.89 -3.99
CA PRO A 103 -12.08 -9.26 -3.92
C PRO A 103 -10.56 -9.32 -3.73
N ALA A 104 -10.11 -10.21 -2.84
CA ALA A 104 -8.69 -10.40 -2.52
C ALA A 104 -7.79 -10.55 -3.76
N TYR A 105 -8.19 -11.38 -4.73
CA TYR A 105 -7.43 -11.59 -5.96
C TYR A 105 -7.31 -10.31 -6.80
N ALA A 106 -8.34 -9.46 -6.81
CA ALA A 106 -8.33 -8.19 -7.51
C ALA A 106 -7.39 -7.20 -6.82
N ALA A 107 -7.40 -7.14 -5.49
CA ALA A 107 -6.46 -6.33 -4.71
C ALA A 107 -5.00 -6.70 -5.01
N VAL A 108 -4.68 -8.00 -5.08
CA VAL A 108 -3.35 -8.48 -5.45
C VAL A 108 -3.00 -8.07 -6.88
N ASN A 109 -3.85 -8.40 -7.85
CA ASN A 109 -3.57 -8.15 -9.27
C ASN A 109 -3.35 -6.66 -9.55
N GLU A 110 -4.26 -5.81 -9.06
CA GLU A 110 -4.17 -4.35 -9.21
C GLU A 110 -2.90 -3.77 -8.59
N THR A 111 -2.51 -4.26 -7.43
CA THR A 111 -1.28 -3.83 -6.77
C THR A 111 -0.05 -4.25 -7.57
N VAL A 112 -0.02 -5.47 -8.11
CA VAL A 112 1.08 -5.96 -8.97
C VAL A 112 1.16 -5.19 -10.30
N VAL A 113 0.01 -4.81 -10.87
CA VAL A 113 -0.04 -3.93 -12.05
C VAL A 113 0.61 -2.58 -11.73
N LEU A 114 0.32 -1.99 -10.56
CA LEU A 114 0.95 -0.72 -10.17
C LEU A 114 2.46 -0.81 -9.98
N VAL A 115 2.99 -1.95 -9.53
CA VAL A 115 4.45 -2.17 -9.47
C VAL A 115 5.06 -1.89 -10.84
N ARG A 116 4.49 -2.45 -11.92
CA ARG A 116 4.96 -2.21 -13.29
C ARG A 116 5.09 -0.72 -13.61
N ASP A 117 4.08 0.03 -13.21
CA ASP A 117 3.90 1.41 -13.64
C ASP A 117 4.83 2.37 -12.90
N VAL A 118 5.36 1.96 -11.75
CA VAL A 118 6.30 2.75 -10.94
C VAL A 118 7.75 2.27 -11.04
N THR A 119 8.01 0.98 -11.28
CA THR A 119 9.37 0.41 -11.33
C THR A 119 9.90 0.28 -12.77
N ARG A 120 9.81 1.33 -13.60
CA ARG A 120 10.06 1.33 -15.06
C ARG A 120 11.44 0.85 -15.55
N SER A 121 12.34 0.41 -14.67
CA SER A 121 13.70 -0.08 -15.00
C SER A 121 13.81 -1.61 -14.88
N HIS A 122 14.91 -2.19 -15.37
CA HIS A 122 15.25 -3.63 -15.44
C HIS A 122 14.98 -4.51 -14.17
N GLY A 123 14.62 -3.93 -13.03
CA GLY A 123 14.20 -4.62 -11.80
C GLY A 123 12.69 -4.89 -11.67
N GLY A 124 11.85 -4.47 -12.62
CA GLY A 124 10.40 -4.55 -12.49
C GLY A 124 9.82 -5.98 -12.43
N ALA A 125 10.49 -6.96 -13.03
CA ALA A 125 10.06 -8.37 -12.95
C ALA A 125 10.24 -8.95 -11.54
N GLY A 126 11.41 -8.73 -10.92
CA GLY A 126 11.69 -9.17 -9.56
C GLY A 126 10.80 -8.47 -8.52
N ALA A 127 10.57 -7.17 -8.69
CA ALA A 127 9.67 -6.39 -7.84
C ALA A 127 8.22 -6.92 -7.88
N LYS A 128 7.70 -7.24 -9.07
CA LYS A 128 6.36 -7.83 -9.23
C LYS A 128 6.26 -9.19 -8.57
N ALA A 129 7.24 -10.07 -8.82
CA ALA A 129 7.27 -11.40 -8.24
C ALA A 129 7.29 -11.33 -6.70
N PHE A 130 8.11 -10.43 -6.15
CA PHE A 130 8.17 -10.18 -4.71
C PHE A 130 6.84 -9.71 -4.14
N VAL A 131 6.25 -8.63 -4.70
CA VAL A 131 4.96 -8.10 -4.21
C VAL A 131 3.84 -9.14 -4.31
N ASN A 132 3.75 -9.86 -5.43
CA ASN A 132 2.77 -10.92 -5.61
C ASN A 132 2.94 -12.04 -4.59
N ALA A 133 4.17 -12.52 -4.38
CA ALA A 133 4.45 -13.60 -3.43
C ALA A 133 4.07 -13.22 -2.00
N ILE A 134 4.43 -12.01 -1.55
CA ILE A 134 4.11 -11.54 -0.21
C ILE A 134 2.60 -11.35 -0.01
N LEU A 135 1.89 -10.72 -0.95
CA LEU A 135 0.44 -10.52 -0.81
C LEU A 135 -0.33 -11.85 -0.87
N ARG A 136 0.11 -12.83 -1.66
CA ARG A 136 -0.48 -14.17 -1.65
C ARG A 136 -0.23 -14.89 -0.32
N ARG A 137 1.00 -14.81 0.20
CA ARG A 137 1.32 -15.34 1.53
C ARG A 137 0.49 -14.67 2.63
N LEU A 138 0.19 -13.37 2.51
CA LEU A 138 -0.70 -12.67 3.43
C LEU A 138 -2.12 -13.25 3.39
N LEU A 139 -2.68 -13.48 2.20
CA LEU A 139 -4.00 -14.11 2.06
C LEU A 139 -4.08 -15.43 2.82
N ASP A 140 -3.04 -16.25 2.70
CA ASP A 140 -3.01 -17.57 3.31
C ASP A 140 -2.74 -17.53 4.83
N LYS A 141 -1.94 -16.57 5.32
CA LYS A 141 -1.38 -16.61 6.68
C LYS A 141 -1.93 -15.58 7.65
N HIS A 142 -2.55 -14.48 7.20
CA HIS A 142 -2.83 -13.33 8.05
C HIS A 142 -3.65 -13.65 9.33
N GLU A 143 -4.54 -14.64 9.29
CA GLU A 143 -5.34 -15.07 10.44
C GLU A 143 -4.54 -15.85 11.49
N THR A 144 -3.40 -16.43 11.09
CA THR A 144 -2.54 -17.28 11.94
C THR A 144 -1.32 -16.55 12.49
N ILE A 145 -1.05 -15.33 12.01
CA ILE A 145 0.05 -14.51 12.54
C ILE A 145 -0.34 -14.07 13.96
N PRO A 146 0.41 -14.50 14.99
CA PRO A 146 0.10 -14.08 16.35
C PRO A 146 0.33 -12.58 16.47
N PHE A 147 -0.57 -11.88 17.16
CA PHE A 147 -0.33 -10.51 17.59
C PHE A 147 0.52 -10.50 18.87
N PRO A 148 1.25 -9.41 19.16
CA PRO A 148 1.99 -9.30 20.42
C PRO A 148 1.08 -9.56 21.61
N ASP A 149 1.59 -10.32 22.57
CA ASP A 149 0.90 -10.61 23.82
C ASP A 149 0.87 -9.33 24.68
N PRO A 150 -0.32 -8.78 25.00
CA PRO A 150 -0.42 -7.57 25.81
C PRO A 150 0.18 -7.71 27.22
N SER A 151 0.37 -8.93 27.71
CA SER A 151 1.01 -9.19 29.01
C SER A 151 2.53 -9.13 28.97
N ILE A 152 3.14 -9.31 27.78
CA ILE A 152 4.59 -9.31 27.56
C ILE A 152 5.05 -7.98 26.97
N ASP A 153 4.30 -7.46 26.00
CA ASP A 153 4.56 -6.17 25.35
C ASP A 153 3.25 -5.39 25.20
N PRO A 154 2.81 -4.69 26.27
CA PRO A 154 1.56 -3.93 26.25
C PRO A 154 1.56 -2.84 25.18
N VAL A 155 2.71 -2.17 24.97
CA VAL A 155 2.84 -1.05 24.02
C VAL A 155 2.84 -1.57 22.59
N GLY A 156 3.63 -2.60 22.27
CA GLY A 156 3.60 -3.22 20.94
C GLY A 156 2.27 -3.88 20.64
N ALA A 157 1.60 -4.48 21.63
CA ALA A 157 0.25 -5.02 21.45
C ALA A 157 -0.76 -3.93 21.12
N LEU A 158 -0.72 -2.78 21.80
CA LEU A 158 -1.59 -1.63 21.50
C LEU A 158 -1.25 -1.01 20.15
N ALA A 159 0.03 -0.81 19.86
CA ALA A 159 0.51 -0.23 18.60
C ALA A 159 0.17 -1.12 17.39
N VAL A 160 0.21 -2.44 17.52
CA VAL A 160 -0.13 -3.33 16.41
C VAL A 160 -1.64 -3.55 16.31
N ARG A 161 -2.37 -3.73 17.43
CA ARG A 161 -3.82 -3.99 17.40
C ARG A 161 -4.64 -2.76 17.02
N TRP A 162 -4.22 -1.58 17.47
CA TRP A 162 -4.98 -0.34 17.32
C TRP A 162 -4.24 0.73 16.51
N SER A 163 -2.97 0.51 16.15
CA SER A 163 -2.16 1.50 15.42
C SER A 163 -2.06 2.84 16.14
N HIS A 164 -2.03 2.80 17.48
CA HIS A 164 -1.65 3.94 18.30
C HIS A 164 -0.12 4.05 18.41
N PRO A 165 0.47 5.25 18.31
CA PRO A 165 1.89 5.47 18.59
C PRO A 165 2.23 5.24 20.07
#